data_AF-A0A925XJ56-F1
#
_entry.id   AF-A0A925XJ56-F1
#
_cell.length_a   1.000
_cell.length_b   1.000
_cell.length_c   1.000
_cell.angle_alpha   90.00
_cell.angle_beta   90.00
_cell.angle_gamma   90.00
#
_symmetry.space_group_name_H-M   'P 1'
#
loop_
_entity.id
_entity.type
_entity.pdbx_description
1 polymer ?
#
loop_
_entity_poly.entity_id
_entity_poly.type
_entity_poly.pdbx_seq_one_letter_code
_entity_poly.pdbx_strand_id
1 'polypeptide(L)'
;MDAATNETARYESFQKGRWYKIRMRVTEKGLMGWIDEKQVVGVETKGRKISIRHEVELSRPLGVSCYSTVSGLKEIKLRELTKAEAEAAIKAPELPKDEESKPSKKQDK
;
A
#
# COMPACT_ATOMS: atom_id res chain seq x y z
N MET A 1 9.29 -0.58 13.13
CA MET A 1 8.56 -1.32 12.07
C MET A 1 8.27 -0.35 10.92
N ASP A 2 8.58 -0.70 9.66
CA ASP A 2 8.23 0.04 8.42
C ASP A 2 7.14 -0.71 7.65
N ALA A 3 6.70 -0.10 6.55
CA ALA A 3 5.95 -0.79 5.51
C ALA A 3 6.64 -2.04 4.94
N ALA A 4 7.98 -2.14 4.98
CA ALA A 4 8.70 -3.30 4.46
C ALA A 4 8.76 -4.50 5.43
N THR A 5 8.52 -4.26 6.72
CA THR A 5 8.62 -5.27 7.80
C THR A 5 7.27 -5.58 8.45
N ASN A 6 6.15 -5.15 7.86
CA ASN A 6 4.81 -5.41 8.37
C ASN A 6 4.10 -6.52 7.58
N GLU A 7 2.94 -6.96 8.07
CA GLU A 7 2.13 -8.05 7.48
C GLU A 7 1.61 -7.75 6.06
N THR A 8 1.61 -6.49 5.63
CA THR A 8 1.18 -6.06 4.30
C THR A 8 2.33 -5.86 3.32
N ALA A 9 3.57 -6.11 3.74
CA ALA A 9 4.74 -5.95 2.91
C ALA A 9 4.63 -6.84 1.66
N ARG A 10 4.86 -6.22 0.50
CA ARG A 10 4.87 -6.90 -0.81
C ARG A 10 6.06 -6.41 -1.61
N TYR A 11 6.68 -7.36 -2.31
CA TYR A 11 7.74 -7.09 -3.27
C TYR A 11 7.18 -7.40 -4.65
N GLU A 12 6.98 -6.36 -5.45
CA GLU A 12 6.53 -6.50 -6.84
C GLU A 12 7.52 -5.76 -7.76
N SER A 13 7.70 -6.29 -8.96
CA SER A 13 8.53 -5.65 -9.99
C SER A 13 7.67 -4.68 -10.80
N PHE A 14 8.12 -3.42 -10.90
CA PHE A 14 7.45 -2.39 -11.69
C PHE A 14 8.23 -2.10 -12.97
N GLN A 15 7.52 -2.10 -14.10
CA GLN A 15 8.05 -1.68 -15.40
C GLN A 15 8.31 -0.16 -15.42
N LYS A 16 9.51 0.24 -15.87
CA LYS A 16 9.90 1.64 -16.04
C LYS A 16 9.03 2.34 -17.08
N GLY A 17 8.57 3.55 -16.79
CA GLY A 17 7.77 4.38 -17.71
C GLY A 17 6.30 3.96 -17.84
N ARG A 18 5.87 2.89 -17.15
CA ARG A 18 4.47 2.49 -17.08
C ARG A 18 3.76 3.25 -15.96
N TRP A 19 2.58 3.78 -16.27
CA TRP A 19 1.68 4.34 -15.27
C TRP A 19 0.88 3.22 -14.59
N TYR A 20 0.83 3.24 -13.27
CA TYR A 20 0.05 2.32 -12.44
C TYR A 20 -1.04 3.10 -11.74
N LYS A 21 -2.26 2.56 -11.71
CA LYS A 21 -3.36 3.17 -10.97
C LYS A 21 -3.32 2.73 -9.52
N ILE A 22 -2.97 3.63 -8.62
CA ILE A 22 -2.98 3.35 -7.18
C ILE A 22 -4.31 3.83 -6.59
N ARG A 23 -4.98 2.95 -5.85
CA ARG A 23 -6.18 3.28 -5.06
C ARG A 23 -5.97 2.86 -3.62
N MET A 24 -6.29 3.76 -2.69
CA MET A 24 -6.38 3.45 -1.27
C MET A 24 -7.81 3.74 -0.79
N ARG A 25 -8.34 2.87 0.06
CA ARG A 25 -9.60 3.08 0.76
C ARG A 25 -9.37 2.86 2.24
N VAL A 26 -9.69 3.88 3.02
CA VAL A 26 -9.58 3.87 4.49
C VAL A 26 -10.99 3.95 5.05
N THR A 27 -11.36 2.98 5.89
CA THR A 27 -12.64 2.97 6.61
C THR A 27 -12.37 2.74 8.09
N GLU A 28 -13.39 2.92 8.93
CA GLU A 28 -13.29 2.57 10.36
C GLU A 28 -12.99 1.08 10.58
N LYS A 29 -13.42 0.22 9.64
CA LYS A 29 -13.22 -1.23 9.70
C LYS A 29 -11.80 -1.64 9.31
N GLY A 30 -11.18 -0.92 8.37
CA GLY A 30 -9.90 -1.34 7.84
C GLY A 30 -9.34 -0.51 6.68
N LEU A 31 -8.21 -1.01 6.15
CA LEU A 31 -7.44 -0.43 5.07
C LEU A 31 -7.44 -1.38 3.87
N MET A 32 -7.69 -0.85 2.69
CA MET A 32 -7.60 -1.61 1.44
C MET A 32 -6.85 -0.81 0.38
N GLY A 33 -5.99 -1.49 -0.37
CA GLY A 33 -5.15 -0.87 -1.39
C GLY A 33 -5.11 -1.71 -2.65
N TRP A 34 -5.11 -1.05 -3.79
CA TRP A 34 -5.06 -1.65 -5.12
C TRP A 34 -3.95 -1.03 -5.96
N ILE A 35 -3.34 -1.88 -6.78
CA ILE A 35 -2.48 -1.50 -7.89
C ILE A 35 -3.20 -1.99 -9.15
N ASP A 36 -3.57 -1.07 -10.02
CA ASP A 36 -4.51 -1.30 -11.13
C ASP A 36 -5.83 -1.90 -10.62
N GLU A 37 -6.15 -3.12 -11.03
CA GLU A 37 -7.35 -3.85 -10.58
C GLU A 37 -7.05 -4.88 -9.47
N LYS A 38 -5.76 -5.12 -9.20
CA LYS A 38 -5.31 -6.10 -8.22
C LYS A 38 -5.33 -5.49 -6.83
N GLN A 39 -6.12 -6.08 -5.93
CA GLN A 39 -6.04 -5.74 -4.52
C GLN A 39 -4.75 -6.32 -3.92
N VAL A 40 -3.95 -5.47 -3.30
CA VAL A 40 -2.65 -5.85 -2.71
C VAL A 40 -2.60 -5.64 -1.20
N VAL A 41 -3.48 -4.79 -0.66
CA VAL A 41 -3.64 -4.54 0.78
C VAL A 41 -5.09 -4.77 1.18
N GLY A 42 -5.31 -5.43 2.31
CA GLY A 42 -6.62 -5.66 2.90
C GLY A 42 -6.44 -6.10 4.35
N VAL A 43 -6.61 -5.16 5.29
CA VAL A 43 -6.36 -5.38 6.71
C VAL A 43 -7.47 -4.75 7.55
N GLU A 44 -7.96 -5.51 8.53
CA GLU A 44 -8.86 -4.99 9.56
C GLU A 44 -8.06 -4.23 10.61
N THR A 45 -8.51 -3.02 10.95
CA THR A 45 -7.83 -2.14 11.91
C THR A 45 -8.45 -2.18 13.31
N LYS A 46 -9.57 -2.90 13.48
CA LYS A 46 -10.26 -2.99 14.77
C LYS A 46 -9.34 -3.60 15.84
N GLY A 47 -9.18 -2.89 16.96
CA GLY A 47 -8.32 -3.31 18.07
C GLY A 47 -6.82 -3.15 17.83
N ARG A 48 -6.40 -2.49 16.74
CA ARG A 48 -4.99 -2.25 16.41
C ARG A 48 -4.64 -0.77 16.50
N LYS A 49 -3.45 -0.46 17.02
CA LYS A 49 -2.91 0.91 16.97
C LYS A 49 -2.16 1.10 15.66
N ILE A 50 -2.70 1.92 14.77
CA ILE A 50 -2.06 2.28 13.49
C ILE A 50 -1.31 3.59 13.66
N SER A 51 -0.06 3.62 13.21
CA SER A 51 0.76 4.82 13.21
C SER A 51 1.68 4.85 11.99
N ILE A 52 2.19 6.04 11.69
CA ILE A 52 3.25 6.26 10.72
C ILE A 52 4.60 6.39 11.43
N ARG A 53 5.70 6.35 10.69
CA ARG A 53 7.02 6.65 11.24
C ARG A 53 7.16 8.15 11.52
N HIS A 54 7.90 8.50 12.57
CA HIS A 54 8.11 9.89 12.96
C HIS A 54 8.74 10.73 11.83
N GLU A 55 9.65 10.14 11.05
CA GLU A 55 10.31 10.77 9.90
C GLU A 55 9.32 11.28 8.83
N VAL A 56 8.14 10.66 8.73
CA VAL A 56 7.10 11.03 7.76
C VAL A 56 5.89 11.71 8.42
N GLU A 57 6.03 12.16 9.67
CA GLU A 57 4.92 12.76 10.42
C GLU A 57 4.39 14.04 9.75
N LEU A 58 5.26 14.81 9.09
CA LEU A 58 4.90 15.98 8.29
C LEU A 58 4.06 15.64 7.05
N SER A 59 3.96 14.37 6.67
CA SER A 59 3.13 13.92 5.55
C SER A 59 1.66 13.71 5.92
N ARG A 60 1.24 14.05 7.15
CA ARG A 60 -0.18 13.99 7.52
C ARG A 60 -0.98 15.07 6.78
N PRO A 61 -2.19 14.78 6.28
CA PRO A 61 -2.93 13.52 6.42
C PRO A 61 -2.62 12.47 5.33
N LEU A 62 -1.92 12.84 4.26
CA LEU A 62 -1.57 11.98 3.13
C LEU A 62 -0.22 12.37 2.54
N GLY A 63 0.66 11.39 2.34
CA GLY A 63 1.92 11.56 1.62
C GLY A 63 2.25 10.36 0.75
N VAL A 64 3.08 10.61 -0.25
CA VAL A 64 3.66 9.58 -1.12
C VAL A 64 5.16 9.62 -0.91
N SER A 65 5.74 8.48 -0.52
CA SER A 65 7.17 8.34 -0.32
C SER A 65 7.77 7.49 -1.43
N CYS A 66 8.94 7.87 -1.93
CA CYS A 66 9.76 7.06 -2.82
C CYS A 66 11.17 6.94 -2.24
N TYR A 67 11.80 5.77 -2.38
CA TYR A 67 13.15 5.53 -1.89
C TYR A 67 14.06 5.08 -3.03
N SER A 68 15.19 5.76 -3.21
CA SER A 68 16.21 5.45 -4.21
C SER A 68 15.67 5.27 -5.64
N THR A 69 14.64 6.04 -6.00
CA THR A 69 14.00 6.05 -7.32
C THR A 69 13.35 7.40 -7.59
N VAL A 70 12.90 7.63 -8.83
CA VAL A 70 12.10 8.79 -9.21
C VAL A 70 10.70 8.31 -9.58
N SER A 71 9.69 8.92 -8.97
CA SER A 71 8.29 8.65 -9.28
C SER A 71 7.64 9.82 -10.02
N GLY A 72 6.87 9.51 -11.05
CA GLY A 72 5.91 10.45 -11.64
C GLY A 72 4.56 10.29 -10.96
N LEU A 73 3.95 11.39 -10.51
CA LEU A 73 2.61 11.40 -9.93
C LEU A 73 1.68 12.21 -10.84
N LYS A 74 0.49 11.68 -11.11
CA LYS A 74 -0.56 12.40 -11.86
C LYS A 74 -1.95 11.98 -11.35
N GLU A 75 -2.94 12.83 -11.61
CA GLU A 75 -4.36 12.57 -11.31
C GLU A 75 -4.63 12.19 -9.85
N ILE A 76 -3.96 12.85 -8.91
CA ILE A 76 -4.18 12.64 -7.48
C ILE A 76 -5.57 13.17 -7.11
N LYS A 77 -6.42 12.29 -6.58
CA LYS A 77 -7.77 12.61 -6.14
C LYS A 77 -7.99 12.06 -4.74
N LEU A 78 -8.48 12.91 -3.85
CA LEU A 78 -8.97 12.53 -2.53
C LEU A 78 -10.46 12.83 -2.49
N ARG A 79 -11.24 11.89 -1.98
CA ARG A 79 -12.67 12.08 -1.75
C ARG A 79 -13.09 11.34 -0.50
N GLU A 80 -14.19 11.81 0.09
CA GLU A 80 -14.88 11.07 1.13
C GLU A 80 -15.58 9.84 0.53
N LEU A 81 -15.80 8.85 1.39
CA LEU A 81 -16.51 7.64 1.03
C LEU A 81 -18.00 7.84 1.20
N THR A 82 -18.78 7.25 0.30
CA THR A 82 -20.22 7.10 0.53
C THR A 82 -20.47 6.10 1.65
N LYS A 83 -21.64 6.16 2.30
CA LYS A 83 -22.00 5.24 3.39
C LYS A 83 -21.85 3.76 2.97
N ALA A 84 -22.31 3.43 1.77
CA ALA A 84 -22.19 2.07 1.22
C ALA A 84 -20.72 1.63 1.06
N GLU A 85 -19.84 2.52 0.62
CA GLU A 85 -18.42 2.21 0.44
C GLU A 85 -17.64 2.10 1.75
N ALA A 86 -18.07 2.86 2.77
CA ALA A 86 -17.51 2.80 4.13
C ALA A 86 -17.92 1.51 4.86
N GLU A 87 -19.15 1.05 4.63
CA GLU A 87 -19.68 -0.17 5.24
C GLU A 87 -19.24 -1.46 4.53
N ALA A 88 -18.76 -1.36 3.29
CA ALA A 88 -18.29 -2.49 2.50
C ALA A 88 -17.24 -3.33 3.25
N ALA A 89 -17.29 -4.65 3.05
CA ALA A 89 -16.40 -5.60 3.70
C ALA A 89 -14.93 -5.36 3.34
N ILE A 90 -14.04 -5.60 4.31
CA ILE A 90 -12.61 -5.67 4.08
C ILE A 90 -12.33 -7.05 3.49
N LYS A 91 -11.96 -7.12 2.21
CA LYS A 91 -11.48 -8.36 1.60
C LYS A 91 -9.97 -8.42 1.79
N ALA A 92 -9.44 -9.49 2.37
CA ALA A 92 -8.01 -9.73 2.32
C ALA A 92 -7.61 -10.05 0.87
N PRO A 93 -6.50 -9.51 0.34
CA PRO A 93 -6.03 -9.88 -0.98
C PRO A 93 -5.74 -11.38 -1.01
N GLU A 94 -6.20 -12.07 -2.06
CA GLU A 94 -5.82 -13.45 -2.30
C GLU A 94 -4.31 -13.48 -2.54
N LEU A 95 -3.57 -14.06 -1.59
CA LEU A 95 -2.13 -14.29 -1.71
C LEU A 95 -1.91 -15.15 -2.97
N PRO A 96 -1.08 -14.71 -3.93
CA PRO A 96 -0.58 -15.63 -4.95
C PRO A 96 0.11 -16.77 -4.21
N LYS A 97 -0.32 -18.02 -4.46
CA LYS A 97 0.24 -19.19 -3.79
C LYS A 97 1.67 -19.53 -4.21
N ASP A 98 2.17 -18.94 -5.29
CA ASP A 98 3.49 -19.25 -5.81
C ASP A 98 4.14 -18.01 -6.41
N GLU A 99 5.02 -17.35 -5.65
CA GLU A 99 6.26 -16.79 -6.21
C GLU A 99 7.21 -16.53 -5.04
N GLU A 100 7.98 -17.57 -4.75
CA GLU A 100 9.17 -17.52 -3.93
C GLU A 100 10.15 -16.53 -4.61
N SER A 101 10.01 -15.23 -4.34
CA SER A 101 11.00 -14.25 -4.74
C SER A 101 12.25 -14.50 -3.91
N LYS A 102 13.10 -15.42 -4.39
CA LYS A 102 14.43 -15.70 -3.84
C LYS A 102 15.13 -14.37 -3.53
N PRO A 103 15.72 -14.21 -2.34
CA PRO A 103 16.48 -13.00 -2.05
C PRO A 103 17.63 -12.90 -3.06
N SER A 104 17.60 -11.85 -3.88
CA SER A 104 18.73 -11.50 -4.74
C SER A 104 19.95 -11.33 -3.83
N LYS A 105 20.98 -12.13 -4.08
CA LYS A 105 22.23 -12.17 -3.33
C LYS A 105 22.78 -10.75 -3.12
N LYS A 106 23.22 -10.48 -1.89
CA LYS A 106 24.19 -9.44 -1.56
C LYS A 106 25.29 -9.43 -2.63
N GLN A 107 25.58 -8.25 -3.19
CA GLN A 107 26.90 -7.98 -3.74
C GLN A 107 27.53 -6.92 -2.85
N ASP A 108 28.47 -7.39 -2.04
CA ASP A 108 29.50 -6.57 -1.42
C ASP A 108 30.28 -5.84 -2.52
N LYS A 109 30.41 -4.52 -2.39
CA LYS A 109 31.63 -3.81 -2.72
C LYS A 109 31.71 -2.47 -2.01
#